data_AF-A0A2S6R1M6-F1
#
_entry.id   AF-A0A2S6R1M6-F1
#
_cell.length_a   1.000
_cell.length_b   1.000
_cell.length_c   1.000
_cell.angle_alpha   90.00
_cell.angle_beta   90.00
_cell.angle_gamma   90.00
#
_symmetry.space_group_name_H-M   'P 1'
#
loop_
_entity.id
_entity.type
_entity.pdbx_description
1 polymer ?
#
loop_
_entity_poly.entity_id
_entity_poly.type
_entity_poly.pdbx_seq_one_letter_code
_entity_poly.pdbx_strand_id
1 'polypeptide(L)'
;MSTFSSPRQVSTTTLWHRLEMPTWLLCAAIYGGWILLTLNFHALPWWIVLPLGAWLVAWHNSLQHEIVHGHPTRWRWLNESLAYAPFGLVMAYPLYRSSHLAHHATAALTCPKSDPESFYVVEADWRKMSVFIRLLLTANNSMLGRFILGPAISYVLFWRGAGPSRCW
;
A
#
# COMPACT_ATOMS: atom_id res chain seq x y z
N MET A 1 24.77 43.21 0.96
CA MET A 1 24.28 42.03 1.70
C MET A 1 22.83 42.30 2.06
N SER A 2 21.87 41.76 1.30
CA SER A 2 20.45 41.95 1.55
C SER A 2 19.85 40.61 1.94
N THR A 3 19.50 40.46 3.22
CA THR A 3 18.85 39.26 3.77
C THR A 3 17.37 39.28 3.42
N PHE A 4 16.96 38.45 2.46
CA PHE A 4 15.55 38.13 2.23
C PHE A 4 15.07 37.19 3.34
N SER A 5 14.31 37.71 4.30
CA SER A 5 13.52 36.90 5.23
C SER A 5 12.25 36.43 4.52
N SER A 6 12.17 35.14 4.20
CA SER A 6 10.97 34.52 3.62
C SER A 6 9.81 34.58 4.64
N PRO A 7 8.62 35.09 4.28
CA PRO A 7 7.48 35.11 5.18
C PRO A 7 7.04 33.68 5.53
N ARG A 8 6.91 33.41 6.83
CA ARG A 8 6.42 32.13 7.35
C ARG A 8 4.95 31.96 6.93
N GLN A 9 4.69 31.14 5.90
CA GLN A 9 3.33 30.75 5.56
C GLN A 9 2.72 29.97 6.72
N VAL A 10 1.79 30.60 7.44
CA VAL A 10 0.95 29.90 8.42
C VAL A 10 -0.11 29.14 7.62
N SER A 11 0.10 27.83 7.40
CA SER A 11 -0.93 27.00 6.76
C SER A 11 -2.14 26.93 7.70
N THR A 12 -3.26 27.53 7.31
CA THR A 12 -4.52 27.45 8.06
C THR A 12 -5.21 26.13 7.74
N THR A 13 -4.73 25.04 8.33
CA THR A 13 -5.45 23.75 8.31
C THR A 13 -6.79 23.90 9.03
N THR A 14 -7.88 23.70 8.29
CA THR A 14 -9.25 23.79 8.82
C THR A 14 -9.51 22.74 9.88
N LEU A 15 -10.48 22.97 10.78
CA LEU A 15 -10.88 21.98 11.80
C LEU A 15 -11.21 20.62 11.18
N TRP A 16 -11.82 20.62 9.98
CA TRP A 16 -12.09 19.43 9.17
C TRP A 16 -10.85 18.54 8.95
N HIS A 17 -9.73 19.14 8.54
CA HIS A 17 -8.47 18.41 8.34
C HIS A 17 -7.80 18.06 9.68
N ARG A 18 -7.87 18.95 10.68
CA ARG A 18 -7.32 18.68 12.01
C ARG A 18 -7.99 17.50 12.73
N LEU A 19 -9.25 17.25 12.41
CA LEU A 19 -10.03 16.12 12.93
C LEU A 19 -9.94 14.89 12.02
N GLU A 20 -9.13 14.93 10.96
CA GLU A 20 -8.93 13.80 10.05
C GLU A 20 -10.26 13.30 9.43
N MET A 21 -11.22 14.21 9.25
CA MET A 21 -12.55 13.89 8.71
C MET A 21 -12.51 13.19 7.35
N PRO A 22 -11.60 13.53 6.40
CA PRO A 22 -11.46 12.77 5.16
C PRO A 22 -11.18 11.28 5.41
N THR A 23 -10.26 10.97 6.31
CA THR A 23 -9.88 9.59 6.65
C THR A 23 -11.02 8.86 7.36
N TRP A 24 -11.74 9.54 8.25
CA TRP A 24 -12.94 8.97 8.89
C TRP A 24 -14.06 8.65 7.90
N LEU A 25 -14.34 9.55 6.96
CA LEU A 25 -15.31 9.32 5.90
C LEU A 25 -14.88 8.16 5.00
N LEU A 26 -13.59 8.07 4.67
CA LEU A 26 -13.04 6.97 3.89
C LEU A 26 -13.21 5.63 4.61
N CYS A 27 -12.88 5.58 5.92
CA CYS A 27 -13.16 4.42 6.76
C CYS A 27 -14.64 4.02 6.68
N ALA A 28 -15.56 4.95 6.94
CA ALA A 28 -17.00 4.67 6.93
C ALA A 28 -17.49 4.16 5.57
N ALA A 29 -17.03 4.77 4.47
CA ALA A 29 -17.40 4.38 3.11
C ALA A 29 -16.89 2.97 2.75
N ILE A 30 -15.64 2.65 3.09
CA ILE A 30 -15.04 1.35 2.79
C ILE A 30 -15.69 0.24 3.62
N TYR A 31 -15.77 0.42 4.95
CA TYR A 31 -16.35 -0.59 5.84
C TYR A 31 -17.85 -0.75 5.61
N GLY A 32 -18.59 0.35 5.48
CA GLY A 32 -20.01 0.33 5.17
C GLY A 32 -20.28 -0.31 3.80
N GLY A 33 -19.54 0.09 2.78
CA GLY A 33 -19.65 -0.48 1.43
C GLY A 33 -19.36 -1.97 1.41
N TRP A 34 -18.31 -2.43 2.12
CA TRP A 34 -17.98 -3.84 2.20
C TRP A 34 -19.03 -4.66 2.95
N ILE A 35 -19.52 -4.17 4.10
CA ILE A 35 -20.59 -4.85 4.86
C ILE A 35 -21.86 -4.93 4.02
N LEU A 36 -22.29 -3.82 3.41
CA LEU A 36 -23.50 -3.78 2.59
C LEU A 36 -23.38 -4.72 1.38
N LEU A 37 -22.24 -4.70 0.69
CA LEU A 37 -21.99 -5.58 -0.45
C LEU A 37 -22.00 -7.06 -0.02
N THR A 38 -21.35 -7.38 1.11
CA THR A 38 -21.25 -8.75 1.64
C THR A 38 -22.59 -9.26 2.14
N LEU A 39 -23.43 -8.43 2.75
CA LEU A 39 -24.75 -8.87 3.22
C LEU A 39 -25.77 -9.01 2.08
N ASN A 40 -25.59 -8.26 0.98
CA ASN A 40 -26.56 -8.22 -0.12
C ASN A 40 -26.05 -8.90 -1.41
N PHE A 41 -24.92 -9.61 -1.38
CA PHE A 41 -24.29 -10.14 -2.59
C PHE A 41 -25.20 -11.09 -3.39
N HIS A 42 -26.08 -11.83 -2.72
CA HIS A 42 -27.04 -12.73 -3.37
C HIS A 42 -28.09 -12.00 -4.23
N ALA A 43 -28.38 -10.73 -3.93
CA ALA A 43 -29.33 -9.92 -4.68
C ALA A 43 -28.69 -9.24 -5.91
N LEU A 44 -27.37 -9.38 -6.09
CA LEU A 44 -26.61 -8.73 -7.14
C LEU A 44 -25.99 -9.77 -8.07
N PRO A 45 -25.92 -9.51 -9.38
CA PRO A 45 -25.18 -10.38 -10.28
C PRO A 45 -23.68 -10.31 -9.97
N TRP A 46 -22.99 -11.43 -10.17
CA TRP A 46 -21.56 -11.57 -9.85
C TRP A 46 -20.68 -10.50 -10.53
N TRP A 47 -21.06 -10.06 -11.74
CA TRP A 47 -20.31 -9.05 -12.50
C TRP A 47 -20.46 -7.63 -11.94
N ILE A 48 -21.35 -7.38 -10.97
CA ILE A 48 -21.38 -6.17 -10.15
C ILE A 48 -20.60 -6.39 -8.85
N VAL A 49 -20.81 -7.55 -8.21
CA VAL A 49 -20.19 -7.88 -6.92
C VAL A 49 -18.68 -7.91 -7.03
N LEU A 50 -18.13 -8.56 -8.07
CA LEU A 50 -16.68 -8.71 -8.21
C LEU A 50 -15.96 -7.36 -8.42
N PRO A 51 -16.36 -6.47 -9.37
CA PRO A 51 -15.68 -5.19 -9.52
C PRO A 51 -15.83 -4.27 -8.31
N LEU A 52 -17.02 -4.21 -7.68
CA LEU A 52 -17.21 -3.39 -6.48
C LEU A 52 -16.41 -3.91 -5.29
N GLY A 53 -16.37 -5.23 -5.10
CA GLY A 53 -15.55 -5.87 -4.08
C GLY A 53 -14.06 -5.58 -4.30
N ALA A 54 -13.58 -5.76 -5.54
CA ALA A 54 -12.20 -5.45 -5.90
C ALA A 54 -11.85 -3.97 -5.66
N TRP A 55 -12.76 -3.05 -6.00
CA TRP A 55 -12.59 -1.61 -5.74
C TRP A 55 -12.49 -1.33 -4.24
N LEU A 56 -13.41 -1.87 -3.43
CA LEU A 56 -13.41 -1.68 -1.97
C LEU A 56 -12.14 -2.24 -1.33
N VAL A 57 -11.66 -3.40 -1.78
CA VAL A 57 -10.39 -3.98 -1.31
C VAL A 57 -9.21 -3.10 -1.71
N ALA A 58 -9.17 -2.58 -2.94
CA ALA A 58 -8.11 -1.67 -3.39
C ALA A 58 -8.11 -0.36 -2.57
N TRP A 59 -9.29 0.22 -2.34
CA TRP A 59 -9.45 1.39 -1.46
C TRP A 59 -9.03 1.09 -0.02
N HIS A 60 -9.37 -0.08 0.51
CA HIS A 60 -8.92 -0.51 1.83
C HIS A 60 -7.39 -0.57 1.92
N ASN A 61 -6.71 -1.08 0.89
CA ASN A 61 -5.24 -1.08 0.86
C ASN A 61 -4.66 0.36 0.85
N SER A 62 -5.32 1.30 0.16
CA SER A 62 -4.95 2.72 0.23
C SER A 62 -5.19 3.32 1.62
N LEU A 63 -6.29 2.94 2.28
CA LEU A 63 -6.56 3.36 3.66
C LEU A 63 -5.51 2.81 4.62
N GLN A 64 -5.09 1.55 4.45
CA GLN A 64 -4.00 0.97 5.25
C GLN A 64 -2.70 1.77 5.10
N HIS A 65 -2.37 2.24 3.91
CA HIS A 65 -1.21 3.11 3.68
C HIS A 65 -1.29 4.39 4.53
N GLU A 66 -2.44 5.06 4.51
CA GLU A 66 -2.67 6.27 5.31
C GLU A 66 -2.56 6.00 6.82
N ILE A 67 -3.11 4.86 7.27
CA ILE A 67 -3.07 4.45 8.68
C ILE A 67 -1.64 4.14 9.15
N VAL A 68 -0.77 3.60 8.28
CA VAL A 68 0.65 3.35 8.63
C VAL A 68 1.35 4.65 9.07
N HIS A 69 0.96 5.78 8.48
CA HIS A 69 1.50 7.12 8.83
C HIS A 69 0.92 7.70 10.13
N GLY A 70 0.00 6.99 10.78
CA GLY A 70 -0.53 7.39 12.09
C GLY A 70 -1.87 8.13 12.05
N HIS A 71 -2.59 8.05 10.93
CA HIS A 71 -3.96 8.56 10.80
C HIS A 71 -5.00 7.50 11.16
N PRO A 72 -6.25 7.88 11.53
CA PRO A 72 -6.74 9.24 11.76
C PRO A 72 -6.54 9.74 13.20
N THR A 73 -5.98 8.92 14.11
CA THR A 73 -5.87 9.29 15.53
C THR A 73 -4.44 9.27 16.02
N ARG A 74 -4.16 10.01 17.11
CA ARG A 74 -2.88 9.89 17.82
C ARG A 74 -2.66 8.53 18.50
N TRP A 75 -3.70 7.69 18.59
CA TRP A 75 -3.64 6.42 19.30
C TRP A 75 -3.36 5.29 18.33
N ARG A 76 -2.12 4.81 18.37
CA ARG A 76 -1.64 3.75 17.50
C ARG A 76 -2.54 2.51 17.52
N TRP A 77 -2.94 2.01 18.68
CA TRP A 77 -3.75 0.78 18.78
C TRP A 77 -5.11 0.91 18.08
N LEU A 78 -5.71 2.11 18.08
CA LEU A 78 -6.99 2.36 17.43
C LEU A 78 -6.81 2.43 15.91
N ASN A 79 -5.76 3.10 15.44
CA ASN A 79 -5.42 3.12 14.03
C ASN A 79 -5.12 1.70 13.51
N GLU A 80 -4.32 0.93 14.24
CA GLU A 80 -3.98 -0.44 13.85
C GLU A 80 -5.22 -1.35 13.82
N SER A 81 -6.20 -1.18 14.72
CA SER A 81 -7.44 -1.96 14.66
C SER A 81 -8.29 -1.64 13.42
N LEU A 82 -8.29 -0.38 12.97
CA LEU A 82 -8.94 0.05 11.71
C LEU A 82 -8.24 -0.48 10.45
N ALA A 83 -6.99 -0.92 10.53
CA ALA A 83 -6.28 -1.51 9.40
C ALA A 83 -6.15 -3.03 9.46
N TYR A 84 -6.47 -3.64 10.60
CA TYR A 84 -6.27 -5.07 10.83
C TYR A 84 -7.27 -5.95 10.06
N ALA A 85 -8.38 -5.38 9.59
CA ALA A 85 -9.38 -6.11 8.83
C ALA A 85 -8.74 -6.76 7.58
N PRO A 86 -8.82 -8.10 7.42
CA PRO A 86 -8.08 -8.79 6.38
C PRO A 86 -8.84 -8.80 5.05
N PHE A 87 -9.36 -7.66 4.58
CA PHE A 87 -10.20 -7.61 3.36
C PHE A 87 -9.47 -8.15 2.13
N GLY A 88 -8.18 -7.85 2.00
CA GLY A 88 -7.33 -8.35 0.91
C GLY A 88 -6.81 -9.77 1.10
N LEU A 89 -7.01 -10.40 2.28
CA LEU A 89 -6.65 -11.77 2.66
C LEU A 89 -5.20 -12.26 2.44
N VAL A 90 -4.32 -11.49 1.79
CA VAL A 90 -3.00 -11.97 1.37
C VAL A 90 -1.85 -11.41 2.21
N MET A 91 -1.92 -10.15 2.64
CA MET A 91 -0.86 -9.52 3.44
C MET A 91 -1.40 -9.02 4.77
N ALA A 92 -0.85 -9.53 5.86
CA ALA A 92 -1.22 -9.07 7.20
C ALA A 92 -0.70 -7.65 7.42
N TYR A 93 -1.56 -6.78 7.97
CA TYR A 93 -1.23 -5.38 8.18
C TYR A 93 0.07 -5.12 8.97
N PRO A 94 0.41 -5.87 10.05
CA PRO A 94 1.68 -5.67 10.75
C PRO A 94 2.92 -5.88 9.86
N LEU A 95 2.84 -6.82 8.92
CA LEU A 95 3.94 -7.11 7.99
C LEU A 95 4.06 -6.00 6.95
N TYR A 96 2.93 -5.58 6.37
CA TYR A 96 2.88 -4.40 5.50
C TYR A 96 3.49 -3.19 6.18
N ARG A 97 3.01 -2.84 7.39
CA ARG A 97 3.52 -1.71 8.18
C ARG A 97 5.01 -1.81 8.43
N SER A 98 5.52 -2.99 8.80
CA SER A 98 6.96 -3.17 9.07
C SER A 98 7.82 -2.94 7.82
N SER A 99 7.39 -3.47 6.66
CA SER A 99 8.05 -3.28 5.38
C SER A 99 8.02 -1.81 4.95
N HIS A 100 6.84 -1.19 5.06
CA HIS A 100 6.62 0.17 4.60
C HIS A 100 7.39 1.21 5.42
N LEU A 101 7.46 1.03 6.74
CA LEU A 101 8.29 1.89 7.59
C LEU A 101 9.78 1.70 7.30
N ALA A 102 10.23 0.48 6.97
CA ALA A 102 11.61 0.25 6.56
C ALA A 102 11.92 0.91 5.19
N HIS A 103 10.97 0.91 4.26
CA HIS A 103 11.05 1.68 3.01
C HIS A 103 11.24 3.18 3.30
N HIS A 104 10.37 3.78 4.10
CA HIS A 104 10.46 5.21 4.45
C HIS A 104 11.72 5.59 5.24
N ALA A 105 12.28 4.67 6.02
CA ALA A 105 13.53 4.88 6.74
C ALA A 105 14.78 4.83 5.83
N THR A 106 14.65 4.36 4.59
CA THR A 106 15.76 4.14 3.67
C THR A 106 16.11 5.40 2.90
N ALA A 107 17.40 5.80 2.93
CA ALA A 107 17.88 6.97 2.18
C ALA A 107 18.00 6.72 0.66
N ALA A 108 18.20 5.46 0.25
CA ALA A 108 18.34 5.06 -1.14
C ALA A 108 17.06 4.39 -1.65
N LEU A 109 16.07 5.20 -1.99
CA LEU A 109 14.81 4.78 -2.60
C LEU A 109 15.07 3.91 -3.84
N THR A 110 14.30 2.85 -4.00
CA THR A 110 14.37 1.87 -5.11
C THR A 110 15.64 1.02 -5.16
N CYS A 111 16.61 1.20 -4.26
CA CYS A 111 17.80 0.39 -4.23
C CYS A 111 17.47 -1.04 -3.74
N PRO A 112 17.69 -2.09 -4.55
CA PRO A 112 17.29 -3.46 -4.21
C PRO A 112 18.00 -4.05 -2.99
N LYS A 113 19.08 -3.42 -2.51
CA LYS A 113 19.83 -3.85 -1.32
C LYS A 113 19.30 -3.28 -0.01
N SER A 114 18.63 -2.14 -0.05
CA SER A 114 18.24 -1.39 1.14
C SER A 114 16.74 -1.12 1.21
N ASP A 115 16.09 -1.00 0.06
CA ASP A 115 14.66 -0.71 -0.02
C ASP A 115 13.87 -2.03 -0.14
N PRO A 116 13.06 -2.39 0.89
CA PRO A 116 12.25 -3.60 0.89
C PRO A 116 11.12 -3.61 -0.14
N GLU A 117 10.77 -2.45 -0.67
CA GLU A 117 9.74 -2.26 -1.70
C GLU A 117 10.38 -2.01 -3.08
N SER A 118 11.68 -2.27 -3.23
CA SER A 118 12.33 -2.20 -4.55
C SER A 118 11.86 -3.33 -5.46
N PHE A 119 11.56 -2.94 -6.70
CA PHE A 119 11.23 -3.87 -7.78
C PHE A 119 12.38 -4.04 -8.78
N TYR A 120 13.55 -3.48 -8.44
CA TYR A 120 14.78 -3.71 -9.18
C TYR A 120 15.49 -4.92 -8.61
N VAL A 121 16.48 -5.40 -9.35
CA VAL A 121 17.34 -6.49 -8.92
C VAL A 121 18.78 -6.04 -9.09
N VAL A 122 19.68 -6.57 -8.27
CA VAL A 122 21.11 -6.29 -8.45
C VAL A 122 21.63 -7.01 -9.69
N GLU A 123 22.61 -6.40 -10.36
CA GLU A 123 23.15 -6.90 -11.63
C GLU A 123 23.64 -8.35 -11.54
N ALA A 124 24.32 -8.70 -10.44
CA ALA A 124 24.85 -10.04 -10.24
C ALA A 124 23.77 -11.11 -10.25
N ASP A 125 22.59 -10.82 -9.70
CA ASP A 125 21.48 -11.76 -9.63
C ASP A 125 20.66 -11.74 -10.91
N TRP A 126 20.51 -10.58 -11.55
CA TRP A 126 19.98 -10.49 -12.92
C TRP A 126 20.72 -11.44 -13.87
N ARG A 127 22.06 -11.43 -13.83
CA ARG A 127 22.92 -12.28 -14.68
C ARG A 127 22.69 -13.79 -14.48
N LYS A 128 22.21 -14.22 -13.29
CA LYS A 128 21.90 -15.63 -12.98
C LYS A 128 20.47 -16.03 -13.33
N MET A 129 19.57 -15.06 -13.50
CA MET A 129 18.16 -15.33 -13.81
C MET A 129 17.97 -15.91 -15.21
N SER A 130 16.99 -16.80 -15.35
CA SER A 130 16.54 -17.31 -16.65
C SER A 130 15.90 -16.20 -17.49
N VAL A 131 15.86 -16.39 -18.81
CA VAL A 131 15.24 -15.45 -19.76
C VAL A 131 13.78 -15.16 -19.39
N PHE A 132 13.04 -16.17 -18.93
CA PHE A 132 11.64 -16.03 -18.52
C PHE A 132 11.46 -15.10 -17.32
N ILE A 133 12.29 -15.23 -16.29
CA ILE A 133 12.22 -14.36 -15.10
C ILE A 133 12.60 -12.92 -15.46
N ARG A 134 13.62 -12.74 -16.30
CA ARG A 134 13.99 -11.41 -16.80
C ARG A 134 12.83 -10.75 -17.55
N LEU A 135 12.18 -11.46 -18.47
CA LEU A 135 11.02 -10.96 -19.20
C LEU A 135 9.86 -10.60 -18.26
N LEU A 136 9.57 -11.46 -17.28
CA LEU A 136 8.53 -11.20 -16.28
C LEU A 136 8.80 -9.92 -15.49
N LEU A 137 10.03 -9.74 -14.97
CA LEU A 137 10.41 -8.56 -14.20
C LEU A 137 10.48 -7.30 -15.07
N THR A 138 10.95 -7.40 -16.31
CA THR A 138 10.91 -6.28 -17.27
C THR A 138 9.48 -5.86 -17.58
N ALA A 139 8.57 -6.81 -17.82
CA ALA A 139 7.15 -6.52 -18.02
C ALA A 139 6.55 -5.85 -16.79
N ASN A 140 6.84 -6.35 -15.60
CA ASN A 140 6.39 -5.78 -14.32
C ASN A 140 6.93 -4.35 -14.05
N ASN A 141 8.01 -3.93 -14.72
CA ASN A 141 8.54 -2.57 -14.63
C ASN A 141 7.86 -1.57 -15.58
N SER A 142 6.92 -2.02 -16.42
CA SER A 142 5.97 -1.13 -17.08
C SER A 142 4.80 -0.80 -16.14
N MET A 143 4.13 0.34 -16.35
CA MET A 143 2.94 0.70 -15.57
C MET A 143 1.83 -0.36 -15.68
N LEU A 144 1.48 -0.77 -16.90
CA LEU A 144 0.44 -1.77 -17.13
C LEU A 144 0.83 -3.13 -16.54
N GLY A 145 2.07 -3.56 -16.75
CA GLY A 145 2.58 -4.78 -16.16
C GLY A 145 2.61 -4.72 -14.64
N ARG A 146 2.91 -3.57 -14.03
CA ARG A 146 2.86 -3.42 -12.57
C ARG A 146 1.44 -3.58 -12.02
N PHE A 147 0.44 -3.03 -12.69
CA PHE A 147 -0.96 -3.17 -12.27
C PHE A 147 -1.46 -4.62 -12.40
N ILE A 148 -1.05 -5.33 -13.44
CA ILE A 148 -1.54 -6.69 -13.71
C ILE A 148 -0.71 -7.76 -12.98
N LEU A 149 0.62 -7.67 -13.06
CA LEU A 149 1.56 -8.69 -12.58
C LEU A 149 2.06 -8.40 -11.16
N GLY A 150 2.18 -7.13 -10.79
CA GLY A 150 2.76 -6.69 -9.52
C GLY A 150 2.14 -7.35 -8.30
N PRO A 151 0.80 -7.32 -8.12
CA PRO A 151 0.14 -7.97 -6.99
C PRO A 151 0.49 -9.46 -6.88
N ALA A 152 0.43 -10.20 -7.99
CA ALA A 152 0.74 -11.63 -8.00
C ALA A 152 2.21 -11.91 -7.65
N ILE A 153 3.15 -11.12 -8.18
CA ILE A 153 4.58 -11.23 -7.86
C ILE A 153 4.81 -10.96 -6.37
N SER A 154 4.28 -9.86 -5.83
CA SER A 154 4.39 -9.50 -4.41
C SER A 154 3.85 -10.60 -3.50
N TYR A 155 2.72 -11.21 -3.85
CA TYR A 155 2.15 -12.31 -3.08
C TYR A 155 3.05 -13.54 -3.09
N VAL A 156 3.51 -13.98 -4.26
CA VAL A 156 4.40 -15.15 -4.37
C VAL A 156 5.68 -14.95 -3.55
N LEU A 157 6.29 -13.76 -3.61
CA LEU A 157 7.49 -13.46 -2.83
C LEU A 157 7.24 -13.49 -1.33
N PHE A 158 6.15 -12.86 -0.90
CA PHE A 158 5.74 -12.84 0.49
C PHE A 158 5.55 -14.27 1.04
N TRP A 159 4.82 -15.14 0.32
CA TRP A 159 4.61 -16.53 0.72
C TRP A 159 5.89 -17.38 0.76
N ARG A 160 6.90 -17.03 -0.04
CA ARG A 160 8.21 -17.71 -0.02
C ARG A 160 9.09 -17.30 1.16
N GLY A 161 8.61 -16.40 2.03
CA GLY A 161 9.41 -15.85 3.11
C GLY A 161 10.55 -14.97 2.61
N ALA A 162 10.43 -14.42 1.39
CA ALA A 162 11.30 -13.33 0.96
C ALA A 162 10.89 -12.09 1.76
N GLY A 163 11.48 -11.96 2.95
CA GLY A 163 11.26 -10.81 3.82
C GLY A 163 11.77 -9.50 3.19
N PRO A 164 11.52 -8.37 3.87
CA PRO A 164 11.89 -7.01 3.42
C PRO A 164 13.37 -6.84 3.03
N SER A 165 14.25 -7.75 3.42
CA SER A 165 15.70 -7.62 3.26
C SER A 165 16.30 -8.39 2.06
N ARG A 166 15.50 -8.96 1.15
CA ARG A 166 16.06 -9.73 0.02
C ARG A 166 16.19 -8.91 -1.26
N CYS A 167 17.46 -8.72 -1.64
CA CYS A 167 17.87 -8.80 -3.03
C CYS A 167 17.42 -10.15 -3.63
N TRP A 168 16.81 -10.09 -4.81
CA TRP A 168 16.49 -11.23 -5.65
C TRP A 168 17.67 -12.16 -5.92
#